data_AF-A0A7J2UUD7-F1
#
_entry.id   AF-A0A7J2UUD7-F1
#
_cell.length_a   1.000
_cell.length_b   1.000
_cell.length_c   1.000
_cell.angle_alpha   90.00
_cell.angle_beta   90.00
_cell.angle_gamma   90.00
#
_symmetry.space_group_name_H-M   'P 1'
#
loop_
_entity.id
_entity.type
_entity.pdbx_description
1 polymer ?
#
loop_
_entity_poly.entity_id
_entity_poly.type
_entity_poly.pdbx_seq_one_letter_code
_entity_poly.pdbx_strand_id
1 'polypeptide(L)'
;AEGEKQKLILVATGTAEQIRLEGQAEADVIRMKGEAEAEAIRACGLAEAEAMEKKAAAWDKYGQAAVTELIVDQLPNIVGEAAKSLENTDKIIIMGQDGPNRLVGNVVDIAAQAPALVKSLTGMEINDLVAKLKGLKEGK
;
A
#
# COMPACT_ATOMS: atom_id res chain seq x y z
N ALA A 1 37.90 56.64 34.54
CA ALA A 1 37.32 55.40 35.10
C ALA A 1 35.82 55.27 34.81
N GLU A 2 35.00 56.31 35.01
CA GLU A 2 33.54 56.21 34.82
C GLU A 2 33.09 56.10 33.35
N GLY A 3 33.74 56.78 32.41
CA GLY A 3 33.39 56.74 30.99
C GLY A 3 33.59 55.38 30.30
N GLU A 4 34.53 54.55 30.79
CA GLU A 4 34.74 53.20 30.25
C GLU A 4 33.64 52.23 30.70
N LYS A 5 33.18 52.34 31.95
CA LYS A 5 32.04 51.55 32.44
C LYS A 5 30.76 51.89 31.67
N GLN A 6 30.52 53.18 31.39
CA GLN A 6 29.34 53.60 30.63
C GLN A 6 29.34 53.02 29.20
N LYS A 7 30.50 53.04 28.52
CA LYS A 7 30.66 52.44 27.20
C LYS A 7 30.44 50.93 27.22
N LEU A 8 31.00 50.23 28.21
CA LEU A 8 30.84 48.78 28.33
C LEU A 8 29.37 48.38 28.53
N ILE A 9 28.63 49.12 29.38
CA ILE A 9 27.21 48.88 29.62
C ILE A 9 26.39 49.16 28.34
N LEU A 10 26.71 50.25 27.62
CA LEU A 10 26.01 50.59 26.38
C LEU A 10 26.25 49.52 25.29
N VAL A 11 27.49 49.02 25.17
CA VAL A 11 27.80 47.93 24.24
C VAL A 11 27.09 46.64 24.65
N ALA A 12 27.13 46.27 25.93
CA ALA A 12 26.47 45.06 26.42
C ALA A 12 24.95 45.09 26.22
N THR A 13 24.31 46.23 26.48
CA THR A 13 22.88 46.43 26.23
C THR A 13 22.55 46.42 24.74
N GLY A 14 23.38 47.03 23.89
CA GLY A 14 23.22 46.97 22.44
C GLY A 14 23.34 45.55 21.89
N THR A 15 24.31 44.77 22.36
CA THR A 15 24.47 43.36 21.97
C THR A 15 23.31 42.50 22.46
N ALA A 16 22.81 42.72 23.68
CA ALA A 16 21.64 42.00 24.20
C ALA A 16 20.38 42.30 23.39
N GLU A 17 20.14 43.56 23.03
CA GLU A 17 19.00 43.96 22.19
C GLU A 17 19.13 43.37 20.78
N GLN A 18 20.33 43.37 20.21
CA GLN A 18 20.60 42.76 18.91
C GLN A 18 20.26 41.27 18.91
N ILE A 19 20.78 40.50 19.88
CA ILE A 19 20.50 39.05 20.00
C ILE A 19 19.00 38.80 20.19
N ARG A 20 18.31 39.65 20.97
CA ARG A 20 16.87 39.54 21.18
C ARG A 20 16.09 39.75 19.87
N LEU A 21 16.44 40.79 19.11
CA LEU A 21 15.80 41.10 17.82
C LEU A 21 16.09 40.02 16.78
N GLU A 22 17.32 39.51 16.74
CA GLU A 22 17.73 38.45 15.82
C GLU A 22 17.01 37.14 16.13
N GLY A 23 16.91 36.75 17.40
CA GLY A 23 16.13 35.59 17.82
C GLY A 23 14.63 35.73 17.55
N GLN A 24 14.06 36.94 17.65
CA GLN A 24 12.68 37.20 17.26
C GLN A 24 12.48 37.07 15.75
N ALA A 25 13.38 37.63 14.95
CA ALA A 25 13.34 37.52 13.50
C ALA A 25 13.46 36.06 13.04
N GLU A 26 14.36 35.28 13.63
CA GLU A 26 14.50 33.85 13.34
C GLU A 26 13.24 33.06 13.70
N ALA A 27 12.64 33.32 14.87
CA ALA A 27 11.40 32.67 15.29
C ALA A 27 10.25 32.98 14.30
N ASP A 28 10.12 34.23 13.85
CA ASP A 28 9.12 34.62 12.87
C ASP A 28 9.35 33.95 11.51
N VAL A 29 10.60 33.84 11.06
CA VAL A 29 10.95 33.13 9.83
C VAL A 29 10.59 31.64 9.93
N ILE A 30 10.92 30.99 11.04
CA ILE A 30 10.59 29.57 11.25
C ILE A 30 9.07 29.37 11.27
N ARG A 31 8.34 30.24 11.97
CA ARG A 31 6.88 30.18 12.03
C ARG A 31 6.26 30.34 10.64
N MET A 32 6.66 31.36 9.88
CA MET A 32 6.14 31.59 8.54
C MET A 32 6.46 30.43 7.59
N LYS A 33 7.66 29.85 7.67
CA LYS A 33 8.02 28.67 6.89
C LYS A 33 7.17 27.46 7.27
N GLY A 34 7.01 27.19 8.56
CA GLY A 34 6.19 26.07 9.04
C GLY A 34 4.71 26.22 8.65
N GLU A 35 4.17 27.44 8.71
CA GLU A 35 2.82 27.74 8.24
C GLU A 35 2.67 27.51 6.73
N ALA A 36 3.64 27.97 5.93
CA ALA A 36 3.64 27.76 4.48
C ALA A 36 3.77 26.28 4.09
N GLU A 37 4.64 25.52 4.76
CA GLU A 37 4.80 24.08 4.55
C GLU A 37 3.54 23.30 4.95
N ALA A 38 2.92 23.65 6.08
CA ALA A 38 1.68 23.01 6.52
C ALA A 38 0.53 23.28 5.53
N GLU A 39 0.43 24.49 4.99
CA GLU A 39 -0.56 24.82 3.96
C GLU A 39 -0.29 24.07 2.65
N ALA A 40 0.97 23.98 2.22
CA ALA A 40 1.36 23.22 1.04
C ALA A 40 1.00 21.73 1.20
N ILE A 41 1.31 21.12 2.34
CA ILE A 41 0.97 19.72 2.63
C ILE A 41 -0.55 19.53 2.66
N ARG A 42 -1.29 20.44 3.29
CA ARG A 42 -2.76 20.39 3.32
C ARG A 42 -3.35 20.47 1.91
N ALA A 43 -2.88 21.41 1.09
CA ALA A 43 -3.33 21.60 -0.27
C ALA A 43 -3.02 20.37 -1.15
N CYS A 44 -1.80 19.82 -1.04
CA CYS A 44 -1.43 18.58 -1.72
C CYS A 44 -2.31 17.40 -1.27
N GLY A 45 -2.51 17.23 0.04
CA GLY A 45 -3.36 16.16 0.59
C GLY A 45 -4.82 16.26 0.13
N LEU A 46 -5.38 17.48 0.06
CA LEU A 46 -6.71 17.69 -0.52
C LEU A 46 -6.75 17.33 -2.01
N ALA A 47 -5.75 17.78 -2.77
CA ALA A 47 -5.68 17.51 -4.20
C ALA A 47 -5.53 16.01 -4.49
N GLU A 48 -4.72 15.29 -3.71
CA GLU A 48 -4.58 13.83 -3.80
C GLU A 48 -5.87 13.10 -3.41
N ALA A 49 -6.54 13.54 -2.34
CA ALA A 49 -7.81 12.98 -1.92
C ALA A 49 -8.90 13.17 -3.01
N GLU A 50 -9.04 14.37 -3.56
CA GLU A 50 -9.96 14.62 -4.67
C GLU A 50 -9.62 13.82 -5.93
N ALA A 51 -8.32 13.69 -6.25
CA ALA A 51 -7.88 12.87 -7.37
C ALA A 51 -8.20 11.40 -7.15
N MET A 52 -8.03 10.90 -5.93
CA MET A 52 -8.35 9.52 -5.55
C MET A 52 -9.86 9.26 -5.56
N GLU A 53 -10.66 10.21 -5.07
CA GLU A 53 -12.13 10.14 -5.12
C GLU A 53 -12.62 10.13 -6.59
N LYS A 54 -12.07 10.99 -7.45
CA LYS A 54 -12.38 11.00 -8.88
C LYS A 54 -11.98 9.70 -9.57
N LYS A 55 -10.83 9.11 -9.21
CA LYS A 55 -10.41 7.79 -9.69
C LYS A 55 -11.36 6.70 -9.21
N ALA A 56 -11.76 6.71 -7.94
CA ALA A 56 -12.71 5.76 -7.38
C ALA A 56 -14.09 5.88 -8.04
N ALA A 57 -14.59 7.09 -8.25
CA ALA A 57 -15.84 7.35 -8.96
C ALA A 57 -15.76 6.97 -10.45
N ALA A 58 -14.59 7.12 -11.07
CA ALA A 58 -14.34 6.60 -12.41
C ALA A 58 -14.40 5.07 -12.38
N TRP A 59 -13.72 4.41 -11.44
CA TRP A 59 -13.71 2.94 -11.29
C TRP A 59 -15.09 2.36 -10.99
N ASP A 60 -15.93 3.06 -10.22
CA ASP A 60 -17.31 2.65 -9.96
C ASP A 60 -18.19 2.73 -11.23
N LYS A 61 -17.93 3.74 -12.08
CA LYS A 61 -18.58 3.87 -13.41
C LYS A 61 -18.02 2.88 -14.44
N TYR A 62 -16.75 2.50 -14.33
CA TYR A 62 -16.17 1.38 -15.08
C TYR A 62 -16.68 0.09 -14.44
N GLY A 63 -17.92 -0.29 -14.75
CA GLY A 63 -18.59 -1.45 -14.16
C GLY A 63 -17.71 -2.70 -14.10
N GLN A 64 -17.98 -3.56 -13.11
CA GLN A 64 -17.16 -4.70 -12.64
C GLN A 64 -16.39 -5.52 -13.72
N ALA A 65 -16.89 -5.58 -14.96
CA ALA A 65 -16.20 -6.22 -16.09
C ALA A 65 -14.89 -5.52 -16.52
N ALA A 66 -14.82 -4.18 -16.55
CA ALA A 66 -13.63 -3.45 -17.00
C ALA A 66 -12.49 -3.45 -15.95
N VAL A 67 -12.86 -3.41 -14.67
CA VAL A 67 -11.92 -3.59 -13.55
C VAL A 67 -11.33 -5.01 -13.55
N THR A 68 -12.16 -6.01 -13.90
CA THR A 68 -11.69 -7.40 -14.04
C THR A 68 -10.67 -7.52 -15.17
N GLU A 69 -10.91 -6.90 -16.32
CA GLU A 69 -9.99 -6.94 -17.47
C GLU A 69 -8.65 -6.24 -17.17
N LEU A 70 -8.65 -5.08 -16.52
CA LEU A 70 -7.40 -4.39 -16.13
C LEU A 70 -6.58 -5.19 -15.10
N ILE A 71 -7.25 -5.84 -14.13
CA ILE A 71 -6.58 -6.69 -13.14
C ILE A 71 -6.04 -7.95 -13.81
N VAL A 72 -6.76 -8.54 -14.77
CA VAL A 72 -6.30 -9.69 -15.56
C VAL A 72 -5.07 -9.34 -16.39
N ASP A 73 -4.97 -8.12 -16.93
CA ASP A 73 -3.80 -7.66 -17.66
C ASP A 73 -2.57 -7.39 -16.76
N GLN A 74 -2.77 -6.97 -15.50
CA GLN A 74 -1.68 -6.71 -14.55
C GLN A 74 -1.29 -7.94 -13.71
N LEU A 75 -2.15 -8.95 -13.65
CA LEU A 75 -1.93 -10.21 -12.94
C LEU A 75 -0.61 -10.91 -13.33
N PRO A 76 -0.20 -11.00 -14.60
CA PRO A 76 1.08 -11.60 -15.00
C PRO A 76 2.30 -10.90 -14.38
N ASN A 77 2.26 -9.57 -14.26
CA ASN A 77 3.35 -8.80 -13.66
C ASN A 77 3.46 -9.08 -12.15
N ILE A 78 2.31 -9.13 -11.46
CA ILE A 78 2.25 -9.43 -10.02
C ILE A 78 2.70 -10.87 -9.75
N VAL A 79 2.22 -11.84 -10.55
CA VAL A 79 2.61 -13.25 -10.44
C VAL A 79 4.08 -13.43 -10.78
N GLY A 80 4.62 -12.70 -11.76
CA GLY A 80 6.05 -12.73 -12.10
C GLY A 80 6.94 -12.24 -10.97
N GLU A 81 6.59 -11.12 -10.32
CA GLU A 81 7.33 -10.62 -9.15
C GLU A 81 7.19 -11.54 -7.93
N ALA A 82 6.00 -12.08 -7.67
CA ALA A 82 5.82 -13.08 -6.62
C ALA A 82 6.59 -14.38 -6.91
N ALA A 83 6.64 -14.81 -8.16
CA ALA A 83 7.39 -15.97 -8.61
C ALA A 83 8.89 -15.79 -8.48
N LYS A 84 9.44 -14.58 -8.68
CA LYS A 84 10.86 -14.29 -8.40
C LYS A 84 11.23 -14.52 -6.93
N SER A 85 10.33 -14.23 -6.00
CA SER A 85 10.55 -14.53 -4.57
C SER A 85 10.54 -16.04 -4.28
N LEU A 86 9.82 -16.83 -5.09
CA LEU A 86 9.78 -18.29 -5.01
C LEU A 86 10.93 -18.96 -5.78
N GLU A 87 11.41 -18.35 -6.87
CA GLU A 87 12.54 -18.79 -7.68
C GLU A 87 13.85 -18.78 -6.88
N ASN A 88 14.01 -17.84 -5.96
CA ASN A 88 15.14 -17.83 -5.01
C ASN A 88 15.03 -18.90 -3.90
N THR A 89 13.98 -19.72 -3.88
CA THR A 89 13.80 -20.81 -2.91
C THR A 89 13.99 -22.16 -3.61
N ASP A 90 15.25 -22.52 -3.90
CA ASP A 90 15.62 -23.79 -4.55
C ASP A 90 15.29 -25.06 -3.74
N LYS A 91 14.97 -24.93 -2.44
CA LYS A 91 14.84 -26.10 -1.56
C LYS A 91 13.87 -25.89 -0.40
N ILE A 92 12.60 -26.21 -0.62
CA ILE A 92 11.67 -26.47 0.49
C ILE A 92 12.02 -27.86 1.05
N ILE A 93 12.84 -27.91 2.10
CA ILE A 93 13.05 -29.16 2.85
C ILE A 93 11.84 -29.34 3.77
N ILE A 94 10.94 -30.23 3.38
CA ILE A 94 9.85 -30.70 4.25
C ILE A 94 10.49 -31.55 5.34
N MET A 95 10.84 -30.94 6.47
CA MET A 95 11.25 -31.66 7.68
C MET A 95 9.99 -32.08 8.45
N GLY A 96 9.41 -33.20 8.02
CA GLY A 96 8.38 -33.93 8.74
C GLY A 96 8.81 -35.40 8.84
N GLN A 97 8.52 -36.04 9.98
CA GLN A 97 8.94 -37.42 10.26
C GLN A 97 8.31 -38.46 9.32
N ASP A 98 7.27 -38.07 8.57
CA ASP A 98 6.57 -38.88 7.59
C ASP A 98 6.83 -38.31 6.18
N GLY A 99 7.67 -39.00 5.40
CA GLY A 99 8.10 -38.58 4.07
C GLY A 99 7.00 -38.40 2.99
N PRO A 100 7.37 -38.22 1.71
CA PRO A 100 6.48 -37.83 0.60
C PRO A 100 5.25 -38.73 0.34
N ASN A 101 5.16 -39.91 0.97
CA ASN A 101 4.00 -40.80 0.90
C ASN A 101 2.71 -40.20 1.49
N ARG A 102 2.79 -39.25 2.44
CA ARG A 102 1.58 -38.54 2.90
C ARG A 102 1.05 -37.54 1.88
N LEU A 103 1.86 -37.04 0.95
CA LEU A 103 1.38 -36.16 -0.11
C LEU A 103 0.45 -36.93 -1.06
N VAL A 104 0.80 -38.15 -1.45
CA VAL A 104 -0.02 -38.99 -2.34
C VAL A 104 -1.35 -39.38 -1.66
N GLY A 105 -1.32 -39.70 -0.36
CA GLY A 105 -2.54 -39.93 0.43
C GLY A 105 -3.41 -38.68 0.54
N ASN A 106 -2.80 -37.52 0.81
CA ASN A 106 -3.51 -36.25 0.90
C ASN A 106 -4.12 -35.82 -0.45
N VAL A 107 -3.52 -36.15 -1.61
CA VAL A 107 -4.15 -35.87 -2.92
C VAL A 107 -5.42 -36.69 -3.11
N VAL A 108 -5.45 -37.96 -2.66
CA VAL A 108 -6.65 -38.80 -2.73
C VAL A 108 -7.73 -38.27 -1.78
N ASP A 109 -7.36 -37.85 -0.58
CA ASP A 109 -8.30 -37.25 0.38
C ASP A 109 -8.80 -35.87 -0.08
N ILE A 110 -7.95 -35.05 -0.69
CA ILE A 110 -8.33 -33.77 -1.30
C ILE A 110 -9.24 -34.01 -2.51
N ALA A 111 -8.97 -35.01 -3.36
CA ALA A 111 -9.84 -35.37 -4.46
C ALA A 111 -11.21 -35.86 -3.98
N ALA A 112 -11.26 -36.59 -2.86
CA ALA A 112 -12.50 -37.02 -2.23
C ALA A 112 -13.29 -35.87 -1.58
N GLN A 113 -12.59 -34.84 -1.06
CA GLN A 113 -13.21 -33.70 -0.37
C GLN A 113 -13.45 -32.48 -1.27
N ALA A 114 -12.83 -32.43 -2.44
CA ALA A 114 -12.97 -31.33 -3.41
C ALA A 114 -14.43 -31.06 -3.81
N PRO A 115 -15.30 -32.07 -4.04
CA PRO A 115 -16.71 -31.81 -4.31
C PRO A 115 -17.45 -31.11 -3.17
N ALA A 116 -17.16 -31.48 -1.93
CA ALA A 116 -17.78 -30.85 -0.76
C ALA A 116 -17.29 -29.41 -0.54
N LEU A 117 -16.01 -29.13 -0.80
CA LEU A 117 -15.42 -27.79 -0.67
C LEU A 117 -15.95 -26.83 -1.74
N VAL A 118 -16.05 -27.26 -2.99
CA VAL A 118 -16.64 -26.45 -4.07
C VAL A 118 -18.09 -26.10 -3.75
N LYS A 119 -18.87 -27.08 -3.27
CA LYS A 119 -20.25 -26.85 -2.82
C LYS A 119 -20.34 -25.90 -1.61
N SER A 120 -19.45 -26.04 -0.62
CA SER A 120 -19.45 -25.19 0.57
C SER A 120 -19.03 -23.74 0.26
N LEU A 121 -18.14 -23.52 -0.70
CA LEU A 121 -17.64 -22.18 -1.07
C LEU A 121 -18.52 -21.48 -2.10
N THR A 122 -19.18 -22.22 -2.99
CA THR A 122 -19.94 -21.64 -4.11
C THR A 122 -21.44 -21.93 -4.07
N GLY A 123 -21.89 -22.83 -3.19
CA GLY A 123 -23.28 -23.29 -3.11
C GLY A 123 -23.72 -24.19 -4.27
N MET A 124 -22.86 -24.45 -5.26
CA MET A 124 -23.20 -25.20 -6.47
C MET A 124 -22.67 -26.64 -6.44
N GLU A 125 -23.48 -27.59 -6.91
CA GLU A 125 -23.08 -28.97 -7.13
C GLU A 125 -22.11 -29.06 -8.32
N ILE A 126 -21.05 -29.87 -8.20
CA ILE A 126 -20.06 -30.05 -9.28
C ILE A 126 -20.71 -30.51 -10.60
N ASN A 127 -21.79 -31.28 -10.52
CA ASN A 127 -22.54 -31.71 -11.71
C ASN A 127 -23.14 -30.54 -12.50
N ASP A 128 -23.59 -29.48 -11.82
CA ASP A 128 -24.13 -28.27 -12.46
C ASP A 128 -23.02 -27.40 -13.06
N LEU A 129 -21.85 -27.34 -12.41
CA LEU A 129 -20.66 -26.68 -12.94
C LEU A 129 -20.16 -27.37 -14.22
N VAL A 130 -20.12 -28.70 -14.24
CA VAL A 130 -19.73 -29.48 -15.42
C VAL A 130 -20.78 -29.36 -16.55
N ALA A 131 -22.07 -29.30 -16.21
CA ALA A 131 -23.13 -29.06 -17.19
C ALA A 131 -23.03 -27.66 -17.83
N LYS A 132 -22.79 -26.61 -17.03
CA LYS A 132 -22.55 -25.25 -17.54
C LYS A 132 -21.26 -25.15 -18.38
N LEU A 133 -20.21 -25.86 -17.99
CA LEU A 133 -18.96 -25.94 -18.77
C LEU A 133 -19.11 -26.72 -20.08
N LYS A 134 -19.95 -27.76 -20.13
CA LYS A 134 -20.30 -28.46 -21.38
C LYS A 134 -21.16 -27.57 -22.29
N GLY A 135 -22.12 -26.83 -21.75
CA GLY A 135 -22.92 -25.87 -22.52
C GLY A 135 -22.09 -24.74 -23.16
N LEU A 136 -20.97 -24.35 -22.53
CA LEU A 136 -20.00 -23.41 -23.11
C LEU A 136 -19.17 -23.99 -24.27
N LYS A 137 -19.06 -25.32 -24.39
CA LYS A 137 -18.30 -25.99 -25.46
C LYS A 137 -19.14 -26.33 -26.70
N GLU A 138 -20.46 -26.39 -26.58
CA GLU A 138 -21.37 -26.63 -27.72
C GLU A 138 -21.80 -25.34 -28.44
N GLY A 139 -21.35 -24.18 -27.97
CA GLY A 139 -21.47 -22.90 -28.67
C GLY A 139 -20.23 -22.58 -29.50
N LYS A 140 -19.96 -23.36 -30.55
CA LYS A 140 -19.12 -22.98 -31.69
C LYS A 140 -19.69 -23.53 -32.98
#